data_AF-A0A6G1GCV3-F1
#
_entry.id   AF-A0A6G1GCV3-F1
#
_cell.length_a   1.000
_cell.length_b   1.000
_cell.length_c   1.000
_cell.angle_alpha   90.00
_cell.angle_beta   90.00
_cell.angle_gamma   90.00
#
_symmetry.space_group_name_H-M   'P 1'
#
loop_
_entity.id
_entity.type
_entity.pdbx_description
1 polymer ?
#
loop_
_entity_poly.entity_id
_entity_poly.type
_entity_poly.pdbx_seq_one_letter_code
_entity_poly.pdbx_strand_id
1 'polypeptide(L)'
;MSRKRKRARNHDQNPAKRQKAAEISHPVLRCYYAKTITLRTYILCQLPDAAREARKRIRCLDESDKYKDIAQWIDSVIIGCGTTSSISHEAIKAQELALFTQQRTESTLATSSAIPSQDFPEIVNRVIWLLFGRETNRYWPSHLLCQGYRRAGGPVTANQPIPGLVHSNPSHRVETMKGKFWCDLCRILGPAGERIMEELLLNCGIFVPVECGRGSYYQLNPSLRATSL
;
A
#
# COMPACT_ATOMS: atom_id res chain seq x y z
N MET A 1 50.65 17.59 -42.26
CA MET A 1 50.84 17.59 -40.80
C MET A 1 50.12 18.79 -40.21
N SER A 2 49.03 18.59 -39.46
CA SER A 2 48.37 19.67 -38.70
C SER A 2 47.84 19.13 -37.37
N ARG A 3 48.22 19.81 -36.28
CA ARG A 3 47.99 19.44 -34.89
C ARG A 3 46.60 19.87 -34.40
N LYS A 4 45.94 18.92 -33.72
CA LYS A 4 45.23 19.05 -32.41
C LYS A 4 44.15 20.13 -32.24
N ARG A 5 42.92 19.69 -31.94
CA ARG A 5 42.14 20.17 -30.77
C ARG A 5 41.08 19.14 -30.34
N LYS A 6 41.28 18.59 -29.15
CA LYS A 6 40.44 17.62 -28.43
C LYS A 6 39.37 18.41 -27.67
N ARG A 7 38.09 18.32 -28.06
CA ARG A 7 36.97 18.88 -27.29
C ARG A 7 36.52 17.85 -26.25
N ALA A 8 36.81 18.13 -24.98
CA ALA A 8 36.19 17.47 -23.85
C ALA A 8 34.70 17.83 -23.84
N ARG A 9 33.81 16.84 -23.94
CA ARG A 9 32.39 17.02 -23.65
C ARG A 9 32.25 16.98 -22.13
N ASN A 10 31.81 18.11 -21.57
CA ASN A 10 31.42 18.22 -20.18
C ASN A 10 30.30 17.22 -19.88
N HIS A 11 30.64 16.32 -18.98
CA HIS A 11 29.75 15.50 -18.19
C HIS A 11 29.12 16.42 -17.15
N ASP A 12 27.90 16.90 -17.40
CA ASP A 12 27.12 17.59 -16.39
C ASP A 12 26.01 16.67 -15.91
N GLN A 13 26.32 16.02 -14.79
CA GLN A 13 25.38 15.27 -13.98
C GLN A 13 24.46 16.27 -13.30
N ASN A 14 23.16 16.24 -13.60
CA ASN A 14 22.17 16.90 -12.76
C ASN A 14 21.30 15.84 -12.06
N PRO A 15 21.59 15.48 -10.80
CA PRO A 15 20.75 14.58 -10.04
C PRO A 15 19.59 15.35 -9.39
N ALA A 16 18.38 14.84 -9.57
CA ALA A 16 17.25 14.95 -8.63
C ALA A 16 16.66 16.35 -8.35
N LYS A 17 15.90 16.90 -9.32
CA LYS A 17 14.66 17.62 -8.97
C LYS A 17 13.59 16.60 -8.52
N ARG A 18 13.76 16.03 -7.33
CA ARG A 18 12.66 15.37 -6.61
C ARG A 18 11.63 16.46 -6.33
N GLN A 19 10.48 16.39 -7.01
CA GLN A 19 9.34 17.26 -6.70
C GLN A 19 9.05 17.14 -5.20
N LYS A 20 9.28 18.23 -4.47
CA LYS A 20 9.07 18.29 -3.02
C LYS A 20 7.57 18.15 -2.80
N ALA A 21 7.15 16.94 -2.45
CA ALA A 21 5.77 16.61 -2.07
C ALA A 21 5.24 17.69 -1.11
N ALA A 22 4.09 18.29 -1.43
CA ALA A 22 3.43 19.24 -0.56
C ALA A 22 3.11 18.54 0.76
N GLU A 23 3.84 18.91 1.82
CA GLU A 23 3.69 18.32 3.14
C GLU A 23 2.47 18.92 3.82
N ILE A 24 1.55 18.06 4.27
CA ILE A 24 0.34 18.51 4.97
C ILE A 24 0.71 18.70 6.44
N SER A 25 0.65 19.93 6.93
CA SER A 25 0.93 20.23 8.34
C SER A 25 -0.28 19.91 9.21
N HIS A 26 -0.39 18.67 9.71
CA HIS A 26 -1.35 18.31 10.75
C HIS A 26 -0.65 18.27 12.12
N PRO A 27 -1.07 19.09 13.12
CA PRO A 27 -0.34 19.27 14.38
C PRO A 27 -0.07 17.96 15.13
N VAL A 28 -1.09 17.10 15.22
CA VAL A 28 -1.01 15.81 15.94
C VAL A 28 -0.22 14.76 15.15
N LEU A 29 -0.47 14.61 13.84
CA LEU A 29 0.16 13.55 13.04
C LEU A 29 1.67 13.74 12.92
N ARG A 30 2.17 14.98 12.94
CA ARG A 30 3.61 15.28 12.96
C ARG A 30 4.34 14.72 14.19
N CYS A 31 3.64 14.49 15.30
CA CYS A 31 4.22 13.86 16.49
C CYS A 31 4.47 12.36 16.29
N TYR A 32 3.71 11.71 15.40
CA TYR A 32 3.74 10.25 15.21
C TYR A 32 4.38 9.83 13.88
N TYR A 33 4.45 10.73 12.89
CA TYR A 33 4.94 10.46 11.56
C TYR A 33 5.95 11.51 11.12
N ALA A 34 7.07 11.05 10.56
CA ALA A 34 8.11 11.93 10.03
C ALA A 34 7.61 12.77 8.85
N LYS A 35 6.64 12.25 8.09
CA LYS A 35 6.06 12.93 6.95
C LYS A 35 4.58 12.60 6.78
N THR A 36 3.79 13.61 6.49
CA THR A 36 2.35 13.52 6.20
C THR A 36 2.07 14.08 4.81
N ILE A 37 1.53 13.24 3.91
CA ILE A 37 1.25 13.58 2.51
C ILE A 37 -0.11 13.03 2.07
N THR A 38 -0.71 13.60 1.03
CA THR A 38 -1.91 13.01 0.38
C THR A 38 -1.61 11.61 -0.18
N LEU A 39 -2.64 10.77 -0.31
CA LEU A 39 -2.54 9.48 -0.99
C LEU A 39 -2.08 9.62 -2.45
N ARG A 40 -2.59 10.63 -3.19
CA ARG A 40 -2.11 10.93 -4.56
C ARG A 40 -0.60 11.12 -4.61
N THR A 41 -0.06 11.95 -3.71
CA THR A 41 1.37 12.25 -3.66
C THR A 41 2.19 11.02 -3.26
N TYR A 42 1.72 10.22 -2.30
CA TYR A 42 2.37 8.97 -1.92
C TYR A 42 2.52 8.02 -3.11
N ILE A 43 1.43 7.79 -3.85
CA ILE A 43 1.41 6.92 -5.03
C ILE A 43 2.40 7.41 -6.10
N LEU A 44 2.40 8.72 -6.39
CA LEU A 44 3.31 9.30 -7.38
C LEU A 44 4.78 9.16 -6.99
N CYS A 45 5.10 9.24 -5.69
CA CYS A 45 6.44 9.00 -5.18
C CYS A 45 6.87 7.54 -5.27
N GLN A 46 5.93 6.59 -5.15
CA GLN A 46 6.22 5.16 -5.16
C GLN A 46 6.28 4.56 -6.59
N LEU A 47 5.57 5.15 -7.55
CA LEU A 47 5.69 4.75 -8.95
C LEU A 47 7.12 5.05 -9.46
N PRO A 48 7.79 4.14 -10.17
CA PRO A 48 9.11 4.40 -10.74
C PRO A 48 9.06 5.43 -11.88
N ASP A 49 10.20 6.08 -12.18
CA ASP A 49 10.28 7.09 -13.24
C ASP A 49 9.93 6.56 -14.64
N ALA A 50 10.14 5.27 -14.85
CA ALA A 50 9.77 4.57 -16.07
C ALA A 50 8.25 4.41 -16.25
N ALA A 51 7.44 4.44 -15.17
CA ALA A 51 5.99 4.25 -15.23
C ALA A 51 5.24 5.55 -15.60
N ARG A 52 5.64 6.17 -16.73
CA ARG A 52 5.15 7.48 -17.18
C ARG A 52 3.64 7.51 -17.36
N GLU A 53 3.08 6.51 -18.01
CA GLU A 53 1.62 6.43 -18.26
C GLU A 53 0.81 6.22 -16.97
N ALA A 54 1.31 5.43 -16.02
CA ALA A 54 0.66 5.28 -14.72
C ALA A 54 0.68 6.59 -13.93
N ARG A 55 1.82 7.29 -13.91
CA ARG A 55 1.93 8.59 -13.26
C ARG A 55 1.06 9.66 -13.92
N LYS A 56 0.97 9.65 -15.25
CA LYS A 56 0.07 10.55 -15.99
C LYS A 56 -1.39 10.29 -15.63
N ARG A 57 -1.83 9.03 -15.61
CA ARG A 57 -3.20 8.63 -15.20
C ARG A 57 -3.56 9.13 -13.80
N ILE A 58 -2.63 9.03 -12.84
CA ILE A 58 -2.86 9.52 -11.47
C ILE A 58 -2.83 11.06 -11.38
N ARG A 59 -1.97 11.73 -12.15
CA ARG A 59 -1.91 13.20 -12.17
C ARG A 59 -3.15 13.82 -12.80
N CYS A 60 -3.61 13.25 -13.90
CA CYS A 60 -4.73 13.74 -14.70
C CYS A 60 -6.06 13.08 -14.31
N LEU A 61 -6.17 12.50 -13.11
CA LEU A 61 -7.38 11.78 -12.70
C LEU A 61 -8.62 12.71 -12.65
N ASP A 62 -8.39 13.99 -12.36
CA ASP A 62 -9.42 15.04 -12.31
C ASP A 62 -9.97 15.42 -13.68
N GLU A 63 -9.27 15.07 -14.78
CA GLU A 63 -9.70 15.40 -16.15
C GLU A 63 -10.81 14.49 -16.65
N SER A 64 -11.04 13.35 -15.98
CA SER A 64 -12.09 12.40 -16.34
C SER A 64 -13.27 12.52 -15.39
N ASP A 65 -14.43 12.92 -15.91
CA ASP A 65 -15.68 12.98 -15.13
C ASP A 65 -16.01 11.64 -14.44
N LYS A 66 -15.58 10.52 -15.03
CA LYS A 66 -15.76 9.18 -14.46
C LYS A 66 -14.98 8.96 -13.16
N TYR A 67 -13.82 9.61 -13.00
CA TYR A 67 -12.91 9.38 -11.88
C TYR A 67 -12.79 10.58 -10.93
N LYS A 68 -13.57 11.63 -11.15
CA LYS A 68 -13.58 12.85 -10.36
C LYS A 68 -13.79 12.60 -8.87
N ASP A 69 -14.73 11.72 -8.52
CA ASP A 69 -14.99 11.36 -7.12
C ASP A 69 -13.79 10.67 -6.47
N ILE A 70 -13.14 9.76 -7.20
CA ILE A 70 -11.92 9.08 -6.72
C ILE A 70 -10.78 10.09 -6.58
N ALA A 71 -10.66 11.02 -7.51
CA ALA A 71 -9.62 12.03 -7.53
C ALA A 71 -9.71 12.98 -6.31
N GLN A 72 -10.92 13.44 -5.99
CA GLN A 72 -11.19 14.19 -4.76
C GLN A 72 -10.92 13.35 -3.51
N TRP A 73 -11.34 12.09 -3.52
CA TRP A 73 -11.13 11.19 -2.40
C TRP A 73 -9.64 10.93 -2.13
N ILE A 74 -8.80 10.63 -3.13
CA ILE A 74 -7.35 10.40 -2.94
C ILE A 74 -6.59 11.65 -2.49
N ASP A 75 -7.10 12.85 -2.78
CA ASP A 75 -6.52 14.11 -2.29
C ASP A 75 -6.96 14.42 -0.86
N SER A 76 -8.12 13.90 -0.45
CA SER A 76 -8.66 14.06 0.89
C SER A 76 -8.00 13.10 1.91
N VAL A 77 -7.52 11.94 1.45
CA VAL A 77 -6.87 10.93 2.31
C VAL A 77 -5.44 11.32 2.64
N ILE A 78 -5.12 11.32 3.94
CA ILE A 78 -3.78 11.63 4.45
C ILE A 78 -3.04 10.32 4.78
N ILE A 79 -1.80 10.25 4.33
CA ILE A 79 -0.88 9.16 4.58
C ILE A 79 0.24 9.65 5.50
N GLY A 80 0.40 8.96 6.63
CA GLY A 80 1.53 9.10 7.53
C GLY A 80 2.63 8.11 7.16
N CYS A 81 3.81 8.60 6.78
CA CYS A 81 4.97 7.78 6.46
C CYS A 81 5.96 7.76 7.64
N GLY A 82 6.43 6.56 8.00
CA GLY A 82 7.51 6.38 8.97
C GLY A 82 8.89 6.76 8.40
N THR A 83 9.85 7.02 9.29
CA THR A 83 11.17 7.63 9.00
C THR A 83 12.15 6.75 8.20
N THR A 84 11.79 5.53 7.79
CA THR A 84 12.76 4.60 7.17
C THR A 84 12.22 3.93 5.92
N SER A 85 12.49 4.55 4.78
CA SER A 85 12.51 3.87 3.48
C SER A 85 13.95 3.49 3.16
N SER A 86 14.29 2.20 3.08
CA SER A 86 15.43 1.76 2.27
C SER A 86 15.33 0.28 1.91
N ILE A 87 14.93 -0.01 0.67
CA ILE A 87 15.66 -0.81 -0.34
C ILE A 87 15.99 -2.30 -0.04
N SER A 88 15.90 -2.80 1.21
CA SER A 88 16.39 -4.15 1.57
C SER A 88 15.30 -5.22 1.72
N HIS A 89 14.02 -4.88 1.51
CA HIS A 89 12.90 -5.80 1.78
C HIS A 89 12.33 -6.50 0.54
N GLU A 90 12.77 -6.19 -0.68
CA GLU A 90 12.14 -6.73 -1.90
C GLU A 90 12.33 -8.25 -2.04
N ALA A 91 13.49 -8.79 -1.65
CA ALA A 91 13.76 -10.23 -1.65
C ALA A 91 12.93 -10.98 -0.59
N ILE A 92 12.80 -10.43 0.62
CA ILE A 92 11.99 -11.00 1.70
C ILE A 92 10.51 -10.97 1.33
N LYS A 93 10.04 -9.83 0.78
CA LYS A 93 8.67 -9.69 0.26
C LYS A 93 8.40 -10.71 -0.85
N ALA A 94 9.31 -10.89 -1.81
CA ALA A 94 9.14 -11.88 -2.88
C ALA A 94 9.03 -13.32 -2.35
N GLN A 95 9.80 -13.66 -1.30
CA GLN A 95 9.72 -14.95 -0.64
C GLN A 95 8.39 -15.12 0.13
N GLU A 96 7.94 -14.10 0.86
CA GLU A 96 6.65 -14.09 1.56
C GLU A 96 5.46 -14.23 0.58
N LEU A 97 5.53 -13.56 -0.57
CA LEU A 97 4.54 -13.67 -1.66
C LEU A 97 4.50 -15.08 -2.27
N ALA A 98 5.67 -15.71 -2.46
CA ALA A 98 5.76 -17.07 -2.98
C ALA A 98 5.12 -18.07 -2.01
N LEU A 99 5.39 -17.92 -0.70
CA LEU A 99 4.79 -18.77 0.34
C LEU A 99 3.27 -18.63 0.42
N PHE A 100 2.74 -17.41 0.33
CA PHE A 100 1.29 -17.19 0.31
C PHE A 100 0.62 -17.84 -0.90
N THR A 101 1.21 -17.68 -2.08
CA THR A 101 0.68 -18.26 -3.33
C THR A 101 0.71 -19.79 -3.27
N GLN A 102 1.80 -20.38 -2.77
CA GLN A 102 1.96 -21.82 -2.65
C GLN A 102 0.93 -22.45 -1.70
N GLN A 103 0.69 -21.86 -0.53
CA GLN A 103 -0.30 -22.39 0.43
C GLN A 103 -1.73 -22.40 -0.12
N ARG A 104 -2.06 -21.49 -1.05
CA ARG A 104 -3.35 -21.46 -1.74
C ARG A 104 -3.45 -22.49 -2.86
N THR A 105 -2.35 -22.78 -3.55
CA THR A 105 -2.30 -23.84 -4.58
C THR A 105 -2.38 -25.23 -3.94
N GLU A 106 -1.80 -25.43 -2.75
CA GLU A 106 -1.94 -26.70 -2.00
C GLU A 106 -3.37 -26.91 -1.46
N SER A 107 -4.12 -25.84 -1.17
CA SER A 107 -5.52 -25.94 -0.75
C SER A 107 -6.52 -26.09 -1.90
N THR A 108 -6.07 -25.97 -3.15
CA THR A 108 -6.93 -25.97 -4.34
C THR A 108 -6.33 -26.93 -5.37
N LEU A 109 -6.86 -28.16 -5.45
CA LEU A 109 -6.46 -29.11 -6.50
C LEU A 109 -6.47 -28.41 -7.87
N ALA A 110 -5.30 -28.48 -8.52
CA ALA A 110 -4.90 -27.82 -9.74
C ALA A 110 -6.03 -27.40 -10.70
N THR A 111 -6.08 -26.11 -11.05
CA THR A 111 -6.47 -25.68 -12.40
C THR A 111 -5.93 -24.29 -12.74
N SER A 112 -5.20 -24.25 -13.86
CA SER A 112 -4.76 -23.13 -14.68
C SER A 112 -3.82 -22.05 -14.11
N SER A 113 -2.63 -22.06 -14.72
CA SER A 113 -1.67 -20.99 -14.90
C SER A 113 -2.26 -19.73 -15.56
N ALA A 114 -2.65 -18.77 -14.72
CA ALA A 114 -2.55 -17.33 -14.99
C ALA A 114 -2.70 -16.68 -13.61
N ILE A 115 -1.71 -15.89 -13.17
CA ILE A 115 -1.88 -15.06 -11.97
C ILE A 115 -3.01 -14.09 -12.32
N PRO A 116 -4.25 -14.24 -11.77
CA PRO A 116 -5.28 -13.26 -12.03
C PRO A 116 -4.76 -11.94 -11.46
N SER A 117 -4.94 -10.83 -12.19
CA SER A 117 -4.77 -9.50 -11.61
C SER A 117 -5.52 -9.48 -10.27
N GLN A 118 -4.80 -9.39 -9.16
CA GLN A 118 -5.42 -9.66 -7.87
C GLN A 118 -6.37 -8.51 -7.54
N ASP A 119 -7.62 -8.85 -7.26
CA ASP A 119 -8.58 -7.86 -6.79
C ASP A 119 -8.10 -7.27 -5.46
N PHE A 120 -8.33 -5.97 -5.25
CA PHE A 120 -7.88 -5.28 -4.05
C PHE A 120 -8.26 -5.97 -2.71
N PRO A 121 -9.44 -6.59 -2.57
CA PRO A 121 -9.77 -7.38 -1.37
C PRO A 121 -8.84 -8.56 -1.11
N GLU A 122 -8.28 -9.18 -2.15
CA GLU A 122 -7.27 -10.23 -2.01
C GLU A 122 -5.96 -9.67 -1.46
N ILE A 123 -5.56 -8.47 -1.89
CA ILE A 123 -4.37 -7.77 -1.37
C ILE A 123 -4.55 -7.50 0.14
N VAL A 124 -5.74 -7.03 0.54
CA VAL A 124 -6.06 -6.80 1.96
C VAL A 124 -5.96 -8.11 2.76
N ASN A 125 -6.52 -9.19 2.22
CA ASN A 125 -6.44 -10.53 2.83
C ASN A 125 -4.99 -11.02 2.96
N ARG A 126 -4.17 -10.83 1.92
CA ARG A 126 -2.74 -11.16 1.95
C ARG A 126 -2.00 -10.36 2.99
N VAL A 127 -2.24 -9.04 3.07
CA VAL A 127 -1.64 -8.18 4.10
C VAL A 127 -2.03 -8.66 5.50
N ILE A 128 -3.30 -8.96 5.74
CA ILE A 128 -3.74 -9.51 7.04
C ILE A 128 -2.99 -10.81 7.34
N TRP A 129 -2.88 -11.72 6.37
CA TRP A 129 -2.12 -12.95 6.55
C TRP A 129 -0.64 -12.68 6.89
N LEU A 130 0.03 -11.75 6.19
CA LEU A 130 1.41 -11.37 6.47
C LEU A 130 1.59 -10.77 7.88
N LEU A 131 0.64 -9.96 8.34
CA LEU A 131 0.64 -9.39 9.69
C LEU A 131 0.60 -10.50 10.75
N PHE A 132 -0.29 -11.47 10.58
CA PHE A 132 -0.32 -12.65 11.44
C PHE A 132 0.94 -13.50 11.29
N GLY A 133 1.55 -13.60 10.11
CA GLY A 133 2.81 -14.34 9.91
C GLY A 133 4.00 -13.72 10.66
N ARG A 134 4.05 -12.39 10.76
CA ARG A 134 5.14 -11.65 11.41
C ARG A 134 5.05 -11.64 12.93
N GLU A 135 3.84 -11.70 13.49
CA GLU A 135 3.65 -11.77 14.94
C GLU A 135 3.90 -13.20 15.46
N THR A 136 4.99 -13.39 16.20
CA THR A 136 5.31 -14.67 16.88
C THR A 136 4.47 -14.91 18.14
N ASN A 137 3.77 -13.87 18.61
CA ASN A 137 2.92 -13.97 19.79
C ASN A 137 1.61 -14.72 19.45
N ARG A 138 1.21 -15.65 20.34
CA ARG A 138 -0.09 -16.35 20.24
C ARG A 138 -1.26 -15.39 20.42
N TYR A 139 -1.02 -14.26 21.07
CA TYR A 139 -2.01 -13.25 21.39
C TYR A 139 -1.91 -12.11 20.37
N TRP A 140 -2.63 -12.30 19.26
CA TRP A 140 -3.25 -11.29 18.39
C TRP A 140 -2.39 -10.08 17.91
N PRO A 141 -2.23 -9.87 16.59
CA PRO A 141 -1.60 -8.66 16.07
C PRO A 141 -2.32 -7.41 16.57
N SER A 142 -1.58 -6.43 17.08
CA SER A 142 -2.13 -5.14 17.54
C SER A 142 -2.64 -4.24 16.39
N HIS A 143 -2.61 -4.75 15.16
CA HIS A 143 -2.92 -4.04 13.95
C HIS A 143 -4.44 -3.86 13.72
N LEU A 144 -4.86 -2.66 13.31
CA LEU A 144 -6.29 -2.33 13.16
C LEU A 144 -7.01 -3.17 12.09
N LEU A 145 -6.29 -3.65 11.07
CA LEU A 145 -6.84 -4.56 10.04
C LEU A 145 -6.97 -6.00 10.53
N CYS A 146 -6.23 -6.40 11.58
CA CYS A 146 -6.31 -7.73 12.18
C CYS A 146 -7.49 -7.85 13.16
N GLN A 147 -7.91 -6.73 13.75
CA GLN A 147 -9.29 -6.22 13.66
C GLN A 147 -10.41 -7.22 13.30
N GLY A 148 -10.72 -8.26 14.08
CA GLY A 148 -11.83 -9.19 13.78
C GLY A 148 -11.44 -10.53 13.13
N TYR A 149 -10.14 -10.80 12.95
CA TYR A 149 -9.61 -12.11 12.51
C TYR A 149 -8.96 -12.85 13.68
N ARG A 150 -8.96 -14.18 13.67
CA ARG A 150 -8.24 -15.00 14.67
C ARG A 150 -7.59 -16.21 14.00
N ARG A 151 -6.48 -16.70 14.55
CA ARG A 151 -5.90 -17.98 14.10
C ARG A 151 -6.89 -19.11 14.33
N ALA A 152 -7.08 -19.97 13.34
CA ALA A 152 -7.93 -21.15 13.49
C ALA A 152 -7.33 -22.09 14.55
N GLY A 153 -8.13 -22.44 15.56
CA GLY A 153 -7.74 -23.36 16.63
C GLY A 153 -7.97 -24.85 16.30
N GLY A 154 -8.22 -25.19 15.03
CA GLY A 154 -8.60 -26.52 14.57
C GLY A 154 -8.36 -26.67 13.06
N PRO A 155 -8.71 -27.84 12.47
CA PRO A 155 -8.44 -28.12 11.06
C PRO A 155 -9.09 -27.06 10.16
N VAL A 156 -8.27 -26.49 9.28
CA VAL A 156 -8.65 -25.38 8.38
C VAL A 156 -9.70 -25.89 7.40
N THR A 157 -10.93 -25.39 7.51
CA THR A 157 -11.96 -25.66 6.49
C THR A 157 -11.56 -24.93 5.21
N ALA A 158 -11.56 -25.63 4.07
CA ALA A 158 -11.10 -25.13 2.76
C ALA A 158 -11.82 -23.87 2.22
N ASN A 159 -12.84 -23.37 2.91
CA ASN A 159 -13.69 -22.26 2.45
C ASN A 159 -13.41 -20.91 3.13
N GLN A 160 -12.25 -20.73 3.76
CA GLN A 160 -11.90 -19.46 4.40
C GLN A 160 -11.18 -18.51 3.43
N PRO A 161 -11.52 -17.21 3.42
CA PRO A 161 -10.91 -16.23 2.51
C PRO A 161 -9.44 -15.95 2.81
N ILE A 162 -8.97 -16.32 4.01
CA ILE A 162 -7.57 -16.22 4.42
C ILE A 162 -7.15 -17.58 5.01
N PRO A 163 -6.10 -18.23 4.47
CA PRO A 163 -5.62 -19.51 5.00
C PRO A 163 -5.25 -19.41 6.48
N GLY A 164 -5.76 -20.33 7.29
CA GLY A 164 -5.43 -20.43 8.72
C GLY A 164 -6.04 -19.34 9.61
N LEU A 165 -6.87 -18.42 9.08
CA LEU A 165 -7.54 -17.38 9.84
C LEU A 165 -9.06 -17.46 9.71
N VAL A 166 -9.74 -17.41 10.86
CA VAL A 166 -11.20 -17.34 10.98
C VAL A 166 -11.62 -15.88 11.16
N HIS A 167 -12.66 -15.48 10.43
CA HIS A 167 -13.32 -14.20 10.67
C HIS A 167 -14.20 -14.33 11.92
N SER A 168 -13.80 -13.67 13.00
CA SER A 168 -14.51 -13.74 14.28
C SER A 168 -15.59 -12.67 14.40
N ASN A 169 -15.40 -11.49 13.78
CA ASN A 169 -16.36 -10.38 13.77
C ASN A 169 -16.13 -9.47 12.54
N PRO A 170 -17.19 -8.93 11.92
CA PRO A 170 -17.05 -7.95 10.85
C PRO A 170 -16.42 -6.65 11.37
N SER A 171 -15.30 -6.27 10.76
CA SER A 171 -14.63 -5.01 11.05
C SER A 171 -14.98 -3.99 9.98
N HIS A 172 -15.70 -2.94 10.40
CA HIS A 172 -16.02 -1.79 9.54
C HIS A 172 -14.78 -1.21 8.84
N ARG A 173 -13.59 -1.30 9.46
CA ARG A 173 -12.32 -0.85 8.85
C ARG A 173 -11.92 -1.71 7.66
N VAL A 174 -12.06 -3.03 7.78
CA VAL A 174 -11.75 -3.99 6.70
C VAL A 174 -12.76 -3.85 5.57
N GLU A 175 -14.04 -3.65 5.89
CA GLU A 175 -15.09 -3.36 4.91
C GLU A 175 -14.83 -2.05 4.16
N THR A 176 -14.51 -0.97 4.89
CA THR A 176 -14.14 0.31 4.28
C THR A 176 -12.91 0.17 3.40
N MET A 177 -11.90 -0.58 3.85
CA MET A 177 -10.69 -0.84 3.08
C MET A 177 -11.03 -1.62 1.81
N LYS A 178 -11.89 -2.63 1.88
CA LYS A 178 -12.37 -3.39 0.72
C LYS A 178 -13.43 -2.64 -0.11
N GLY A 179 -13.69 -1.37 0.20
CA GLY A 179 -14.66 -0.53 -0.46
C GLY A 179 -14.31 -0.21 -1.92
N LYS A 180 -15.31 0.33 -2.63
CA LYS A 180 -15.23 0.63 -4.07
C LYS A 180 -14.06 1.56 -4.43
N PHE A 181 -13.81 2.61 -3.66
CA PHE A 181 -12.76 3.58 -3.93
C PHE A 181 -11.36 2.95 -3.99
N TRP A 182 -11.05 2.04 -3.06
CA TRP A 182 -9.78 1.32 -3.05
C TRP A 182 -9.65 0.32 -4.20
N CYS A 183 -10.74 -0.40 -4.51
CA CYS A 183 -10.79 -1.31 -5.65
C CYS A 183 -10.56 -0.56 -6.97
N ASP A 184 -11.25 0.56 -7.17
CA ASP A 184 -11.13 1.36 -8.40
C ASP A 184 -9.75 2.01 -8.50
N LEU A 185 -9.19 2.49 -7.39
CA LEU A 185 -7.81 2.99 -7.34
C LEU A 185 -6.80 1.90 -7.76
N CYS A 186 -6.95 0.68 -7.25
CA CYS A 186 -6.10 -0.44 -7.61
C CYS A 186 -6.20 -0.76 -9.12
N ARG A 187 -7.42 -0.74 -9.68
CA ARG A 187 -7.66 -0.92 -11.12
C ARG A 187 -7.00 0.19 -11.95
N ILE A 188 -7.05 1.43 -11.50
CA ILE A 188 -6.40 2.57 -12.16
C ILE A 188 -4.88 2.39 -12.15
N LEU A 189 -4.30 1.94 -11.03
CA LEU A 189 -2.86 1.70 -10.93
C LEU A 189 -2.38 0.51 -11.78
N GLY A 190 -3.24 -0.51 -11.96
CA GLY A 190 -2.92 -1.72 -12.69
C GLY A 190 -1.89 -2.59 -11.94
N PRO A 191 -1.07 -3.41 -12.64
CA PRO A 191 -0.20 -4.40 -12.01
C PRO A 191 0.85 -3.81 -11.04
N ALA A 192 1.32 -2.59 -11.30
CA ALA A 192 2.24 -1.89 -10.39
C ALA A 192 1.55 -1.42 -9.10
N GLY A 193 0.22 -1.32 -9.12
CA GLY A 193 -0.58 -0.90 -7.98
C GLY A 193 -0.51 -1.88 -6.82
N GLU A 194 -0.50 -3.18 -7.09
CA GLU A 194 -0.58 -4.19 -6.04
C GLU A 194 0.55 -4.04 -5.01
N ARG A 195 1.79 -3.84 -5.49
CA ARG A 195 2.97 -3.63 -4.63
C ARG A 195 2.88 -2.34 -3.82
N ILE A 196 2.40 -1.26 -4.46
CA ILE A 196 2.24 0.05 -3.81
C ILE A 196 1.18 -0.01 -2.72
N MET A 197 0.05 -0.68 -3.00
CA MET A 197 -1.05 -0.85 -2.06
C MET A 197 -0.66 -1.73 -0.88
N GLU A 198 0.05 -2.83 -1.13
CA GLU A 198 0.59 -3.69 -0.07
C GLU A 198 1.58 -2.92 0.82
N GLU A 199 2.50 -2.14 0.23
CA GLU A 199 3.45 -1.33 0.99
C GLU A 199 2.76 -0.25 1.83
N LEU A 200 1.72 0.38 1.27
CA LEU A 200 0.88 1.34 1.97
C LEU A 200 0.23 0.71 3.21
N LEU A 201 -0.38 -0.47 3.06
CA LEU A 201 -1.07 -1.16 4.14
C LEU A 201 -0.15 -1.75 5.21
N LEU A 202 1.10 -2.08 4.85
CA LEU A 202 2.05 -2.63 5.83
C LEU A 202 2.81 -1.55 6.60
N ASN A 203 3.12 -0.41 5.97
CA ASN A 203 4.11 0.52 6.52
C ASN A 203 3.57 1.91 6.83
N CYS A 204 2.42 2.30 6.28
CA CYS A 204 1.90 3.65 6.40
C CYS A 204 0.65 3.73 7.28
N GLY A 205 0.54 4.84 8.01
CA GLY A 205 -0.71 5.22 8.65
C GLY A 205 -1.67 5.80 7.61
N ILE A 206 -2.91 5.30 7.56
CA ILE A 206 -3.93 5.78 6.62
C ILE A 206 -5.02 6.52 7.39
N PHE A 207 -5.24 7.78 7.05
CA PHE A 207 -6.20 8.67 7.68
C PHE A 207 -7.23 9.14 6.65
N VAL A 208 -8.49 8.75 6.84
CA VAL A 208 -9.58 9.11 5.94
C VAL A 208 -10.43 10.18 6.61
N PRO A 209 -10.83 11.25 5.88
CA PRO A 209 -11.63 12.32 6.45
C PRO A 209 -13.03 11.83 6.83
N VAL A 210 -13.59 12.42 7.89
CA VAL A 210 -14.98 12.21 8.31
C VAL A 210 -15.85 13.33 7.73
N GLU A 211 -16.96 12.98 7.07
CA GLU A 211 -17.81 13.93 6.34
C GLU A 211 -18.33 15.10 7.19
N CYS A 212 -18.54 14.89 8.48
CA CYS A 212 -19.16 15.89 9.37
C CYS A 212 -18.16 16.77 10.15
N GLY A 213 -16.85 16.58 10.00
CA GLY A 213 -15.84 17.30 10.78
C GLY A 213 -14.75 17.91 9.90
N ARG A 214 -14.72 19.24 9.77
CA ARG A 214 -13.60 19.93 9.09
C ARG A 214 -12.30 19.60 9.83
N GLY A 215 -11.44 18.81 9.18
CA GLY A 215 -10.16 18.38 9.74
C GLY A 215 -10.23 17.20 10.72
N SER A 216 -11.36 16.49 10.79
CA SER A 216 -11.46 15.24 11.55
C SER A 216 -11.17 14.04 10.64
N TYR A 217 -10.28 13.16 11.10
CA TYR A 217 -9.87 11.96 10.37
C TYR A 217 -10.02 10.73 11.25
N TYR A 218 -10.45 9.61 10.67
CA TYR A 218 -10.39 8.31 11.33
C TYR A 218 -9.25 7.48 10.74
N GLN A 219 -8.61 6.71 11.60
CA GLN A 219 -7.48 5.88 11.22
C GLN A 219 -7.97 4.51 10.74
N LEU A 220 -7.66 4.19 9.49
CA LEU A 220 -7.90 2.88 8.90
C LEU A 220 -6.76 1.91 9.19
N ASN A 221 -5.54 2.43 9.28
CA ASN A 221 -4.34 1.63 9.38
C ASN A 221 -3.32 2.26 10.34
N PRO A 222 -2.79 1.52 11.33
CA PRO A 222 -1.63 1.96 12.10
C PRO A 222 -0.34 1.62 11.34
N SER A 223 0.67 2.51 11.41
CA SER A 223 2.00 2.13 10.93
C SER A 223 2.64 1.16 11.92
N LEU A 224 3.13 0.02 11.39
CA LEU A 224 3.71 -1.09 12.15
C LEU A 224 5.07 -0.81 12.83
N ARG A 225 5.54 0.44 12.90
CA ARG A 225 6.87 0.73 13.47
C ARG A 225 6.86 1.67 14.67
N ALA A 226 5.71 1.85 15.31
CA ALA A 226 5.60 2.58 16.58
C ALA A 226 5.50 1.64 17.81
N THR A 227 6.24 0.53 17.81
CA THR A 227 6.45 -0.29 19.01
C THR A 227 7.94 -0.57 19.18
N SER A 228 8.64 0.46 19.64
CA SER A 228 9.81 0.31 20.48
C SER A 228 9.73 1.37 21.57
N LEU A 229 8.92 1.07 22.60
CA LEU A 229 9.08 1.59 23.94
C LEU A 229 8.97 0.41 24.89
#